data_AF-A0A8H4AVY2-F1
#
_entry.id   AF-A0A8H4AVY2-F1
#
_cell.length_a   1.000
_cell.length_b   1.000
_cell.length_c   1.000
_cell.angle_alpha   90.00
_cell.angle_beta   90.00
_cell.angle_gamma   90.00
#
_symmetry.space_group_name_H-M   'P 1'
#
loop_
_entity.id
_entity.type
_entity.pdbx_description
1 polymer ?
#
loop_
_entity_poly.entity_id
_entity_poly.type
_entity_poly.pdbx_seq_one_letter_code
_entity_poly.pdbx_strand_id
1 'polypeptide(L)'
;MSLSKNLNIKHPFFQDLYKAYDDYLNSKAALINKRLEFYNLIMYTVLEDNQDPVQMKLKVSGFVKLLEETEGIAFAKIELIFRHQANNNQYYTFFVFNWFQATNNLDNILECPIYHIQKPEESYWTKIFPINFIDHAPCVHFVHNCTNTCTIRHDETNRSYILNKFYYNAV
;
A
#
# COMPACT_ATOMS: atom_id res chain seq x y z
N MET A 1 -12.88 16.04 -1.93
CA MET A 1 -13.60 16.16 -0.64
C MET A 1 -12.82 15.37 0.38
N SER A 2 -12.17 16.03 1.34
CA SER A 2 -11.42 15.36 2.42
C SER A 2 -12.42 14.85 3.46
N LEU A 3 -12.53 13.53 3.64
CA LEU A 3 -13.27 12.96 4.77
C LEU A 3 -12.35 12.98 6.00
N SER A 4 -12.53 13.96 6.90
CA SER A 4 -11.87 13.89 8.21
C SER A 4 -12.62 12.89 9.09
N LYS A 5 -12.15 11.63 9.15
CA LYS A 5 -12.59 10.69 10.18
C LYS A 5 -11.80 10.97 11.47
N ASN A 6 -12.49 11.35 12.54
CA ASN A 6 -11.87 11.50 13.86
C ASN A 6 -11.57 10.10 14.44
N LEU A 7 -10.34 9.63 14.26
CA LEU A 7 -9.84 8.41 14.86
C LEU A 7 -9.45 8.67 16.34
N ASN A 8 -9.82 7.78 17.25
CA ASN A 8 -9.48 7.85 18.68
C ASN A 8 -7.96 7.62 18.89
N ILE A 9 -7.35 8.25 19.91
CA ILE A 9 -5.92 8.04 20.30
C ILE A 9 -5.57 6.57 20.49
N LYS A 10 -6.50 5.78 21.03
CA LYS A 10 -6.29 4.34 21.25
C LYS A 10 -6.48 3.50 19.99
N HIS A 11 -6.80 4.12 18.86
CA HIS A 11 -7.00 3.40 17.62
C HIS A 11 -5.65 2.83 17.15
N PRO A 12 -5.57 1.53 16.81
CA PRO A 12 -4.32 0.88 16.37
C PRO A 12 -3.57 1.66 15.28
N PHE A 13 -4.31 2.33 14.40
CA PHE A 13 -3.76 3.24 13.38
C PHE A 13 -2.74 4.26 13.90
N PHE A 14 -2.96 4.88 15.06
CA PHE A 14 -1.99 5.86 15.59
C PHE A 14 -0.75 5.21 16.18
N GLN A 15 -0.84 3.94 16.61
CA GLN A 15 0.33 3.16 17.02
C GLN A 15 1.18 2.82 15.78
N ASP A 16 0.55 2.39 14.69
CA ASP A 16 1.23 2.14 13.42
C ASP A 16 1.86 3.42 12.85
N LEU A 17 1.16 4.57 12.97
CA LEU A 17 1.68 5.84 12.50
C LEU A 17 2.87 6.30 13.35
N TYR A 18 2.77 6.17 14.68
CA TYR A 18 3.91 6.45 15.57
C TYR A 18 5.12 5.60 15.21
N LYS A 19 4.92 4.30 14.98
CA LYS A 19 5.99 3.39 14.55
C LYS A 19 6.61 3.84 13.23
N ALA A 20 5.80 4.26 12.25
CA ALA A 20 6.32 4.79 10.99
C ALA A 20 7.18 6.07 11.17
N TYR A 21 6.84 6.94 12.13
CA TYR A 21 7.65 8.11 12.47
C TYR A 21 8.99 7.73 13.13
N ASP A 22 8.96 6.76 14.04
CA ASP A 22 10.17 6.27 14.72
C ASP A 22 11.10 5.57 13.72
N ASP A 23 10.57 4.55 13.04
CA ASP A 23 11.33 3.65 12.17
C ASP A 23 11.91 4.36 10.93
N TYR A 24 11.15 5.29 10.31
CA TYR A 24 11.54 5.85 9.01
C TYR A 24 11.90 7.34 9.03
N LEU A 25 11.43 8.09 10.03
CA LEU A 25 11.66 9.54 10.11
C LEU A 25 12.54 9.93 11.30
N ASN A 26 13.11 8.96 12.03
CA ASN A 26 13.93 9.16 13.23
C ASN A 26 13.25 10.05 14.27
N SER A 27 11.92 9.95 14.39
CA SER A 27 11.12 10.79 15.28
C SER A 27 10.43 9.97 16.37
N LYS A 28 11.03 9.95 17.55
CA LYS A 28 10.52 9.27 18.77
C LYS A 28 9.51 10.08 19.56
N ALA A 29 9.08 11.23 19.04
CA ALA A 29 8.16 12.12 19.74
C ALA A 29 6.73 11.57 19.68
N ALA A 30 6.00 11.68 20.79
CA ALA A 30 4.58 11.36 20.81
C ALA A 30 3.82 12.22 19.79
N LEU A 31 2.90 11.63 19.02
CA LEU A 31 2.07 12.37 18.06
C LEU A 31 0.97 13.14 18.80
N ILE A 32 1.18 14.45 18.98
CA ILE A 32 0.23 15.33 19.69
C ILE A 32 -0.89 15.73 18.73
N ASN A 33 -0.50 16.11 17.50
CA ASN A 33 -1.44 16.41 16.43
C ASN A 33 -2.02 15.11 15.85
N LYS A 34 -3.29 15.17 15.43
CA LYS A 34 -4.06 14.03 14.90
C LYS A 34 -4.77 14.35 13.61
N ARG A 35 -4.46 15.51 13.02
CA ARG A 35 -5.06 15.95 11.77
C ARG A 35 -4.55 15.05 10.66
N LEU A 36 -5.48 14.32 10.06
CA LEU A 36 -5.25 13.45 8.91
C LEU A 36 -6.06 13.96 7.73
N GLU A 37 -5.42 14.01 6.57
CA GLU A 37 -6.05 14.38 5.31
C GLU A 37 -5.86 13.23 4.32
N PHE A 38 -6.96 12.71 3.76
CA PHE A 38 -6.95 11.54 2.89
C PHE A 38 -7.08 11.93 1.42
N TYR A 39 -6.40 11.17 0.56
CA TYR A 39 -6.33 11.41 -0.88
C TYR A 39 -6.55 10.11 -1.67
N ASN A 40 -7.13 10.24 -2.87
CA ASN A 40 -7.30 9.10 -3.78
C ASN A 40 -6.12 8.91 -4.73
N LEU A 41 -5.30 9.95 -4.90
CA LEU A 41 -4.21 10.03 -5.87
C LEU A 41 -3.09 10.90 -5.29
N ILE A 42 -1.84 10.54 -5.57
CA ILE A 42 -0.68 11.40 -5.36
C ILE A 42 0.23 11.38 -6.59
N MET A 43 0.86 12.53 -6.83
CA MET A 43 1.89 12.70 -7.85
C MET A 43 3.10 13.38 -7.23
N TYR A 44 4.29 12.86 -7.50
CA TYR A 44 5.55 13.40 -7.04
C TYR A 44 6.66 13.01 -8.01
N THR A 45 7.82 13.63 -7.89
CA THR A 45 8.99 13.33 -8.72
C THR A 45 10.10 12.84 -7.81
N VAL A 46 10.67 11.69 -8.13
CA VAL A 46 11.86 11.16 -7.45
C VAL A 46 13.09 11.72 -8.15
N LEU A 47 14.00 12.26 -7.35
CA LEU A 47 15.26 12.83 -7.81
C LEU A 47 16.38 11.97 -7.21
N GLU A 48 17.15 11.31 -8.07
CA GLU A 48 18.35 10.58 -7.68
C GLU A 48 19.57 11.22 -8.35
N ASP A 49 20.70 11.23 -7.64
CA ASP A 49 21.93 11.80 -8.18
C ASP A 49 22.37 11.03 -9.43
N ASN A 50 22.63 11.77 -10.51
CA ASN A 50 23.05 11.24 -11.81
C ASN A 50 22.01 10.35 -12.54
N GLN A 51 20.72 10.46 -12.20
CA GLN A 51 19.64 9.80 -12.93
C GLN A 51 18.58 10.80 -13.40
N ASP A 52 17.83 10.42 -14.43
CA ASP A 52 16.72 11.23 -14.90
C ASP A 52 15.58 11.25 -13.85
N PRO A 53 14.93 12.40 -13.62
CA PRO A 53 13.79 12.48 -12.71
C PRO A 53 12.67 11.52 -13.10
N VAL A 54 12.21 10.71 -12.13
CA VAL A 54 11.11 9.76 -12.35
C VAL A 54 9.81 10.35 -11.82
N GLN A 55 8.83 10.55 -12.70
CA GLN A 55 7.50 11.00 -12.30
C GLN A 55 6.66 9.83 -11.79
N MET A 56 6.18 9.97 -10.56
CA MET A 56 5.35 9.01 -9.86
C MET A 56 3.89 9.42 -9.89
N LYS A 57 3.00 8.46 -10.18
CA LYS A 57 1.55 8.64 -10.10
C LYS A 57 0.93 7.42 -9.42
N LEU A 58 0.55 7.57 -8.16
CA LEU A 58 0.03 6.48 -7.32
C LEU A 58 -1.41 6.78 -6.91
N LYS A 59 -2.26 5.77 -6.97
CA LYS A 59 -3.68 5.88 -6.59
C LYS A 59 -4.05 4.82 -5.55
N VAL A 60 -5.08 5.10 -4.77
CA VAL A 60 -5.75 4.09 -3.95
C VAL A 60 -6.23 2.94 -4.85
N SER A 61 -6.13 1.72 -4.36
CA SER A 61 -6.27 0.46 -5.10
C SER A 61 -5.24 0.21 -6.22
N GLY A 62 -4.21 1.06 -6.34
CA GLY A 62 -3.03 0.76 -7.15
C GLY A 62 -2.17 -0.33 -6.51
N PHE A 63 -1.33 -0.97 -7.31
CA PHE A 63 -0.40 -2.01 -6.87
C PHE A 63 1.03 -1.50 -6.93
N VAL A 64 1.86 -1.93 -5.98
CA VAL A 64 3.27 -1.56 -5.90
C VAL A 64 4.12 -2.80 -5.68
N LYS A 65 5.32 -2.75 -6.25
CA LYS A 65 6.42 -3.66 -5.94
C LYS A 65 7.32 -2.95 -4.94
N LEU A 66 7.80 -3.64 -3.92
CA LEU A 66 8.73 -3.11 -2.94
C LEU A 66 9.85 -4.13 -2.73
N LEU A 67 11.04 -3.64 -2.43
CA LEU A 67 12.13 -4.49 -1.94
C LEU A 67 11.99 -4.62 -0.42
N GLU A 68 11.90 -5.86 0.05
CA GLU A 68 11.79 -6.18 1.48
C GLU A 68 12.99 -7.04 1.87
N GLU A 69 13.62 -6.75 3.01
CA GLU A 69 14.93 -7.30 3.37
C GLU A 69 14.92 -8.84 3.53
N THR A 70 13.81 -9.40 4.00
CA THR A 70 13.67 -10.83 4.29
C THR A 70 13.11 -11.64 3.12
N GLU A 71 12.24 -11.05 2.30
CA GLU A 71 11.56 -11.74 1.18
C GLU A 71 12.08 -11.33 -0.21
N GLY A 72 12.97 -10.34 -0.29
CA GLY A 72 13.50 -9.82 -1.55
C GLY A 72 12.49 -8.95 -2.28
N ILE A 73 11.48 -9.56 -2.92
CA ILE A 73 10.42 -8.84 -3.65
C ILE A 73 9.07 -9.03 -2.95
N ALA A 74 8.54 -7.92 -2.46
CA ALA A 74 7.22 -7.80 -1.87
C ALA A 74 6.24 -7.09 -2.82
N PHE A 75 4.96 -7.43 -2.70
CA PHE A 75 3.89 -6.73 -3.41
C PHE A 75 2.85 -6.19 -2.43
N ALA A 76 2.32 -5.01 -2.70
CA ALA A 76 1.23 -4.42 -1.92
C ALA A 76 0.18 -3.77 -2.80
N LYS A 77 -1.05 -3.69 -2.27
CA LYS A 77 -2.12 -2.83 -2.75
C LYS A 77 -2.19 -1.58 -1.86
N ILE A 78 -2.27 -0.41 -2.47
CA ILE A 78 -2.44 0.87 -1.76
C ILE A 78 -3.87 0.96 -1.23
N GLU A 79 -4.03 0.87 0.08
CA GLU A 79 -5.32 1.00 0.75
C GLU A 79 -5.68 2.46 1.00
N LEU A 80 -4.74 3.25 1.53
CA LEU A 80 -4.94 4.67 1.81
C LEU A 80 -3.72 5.48 1.40
N ILE A 81 -3.97 6.72 1.01
CA ILE A 81 -2.96 7.78 0.89
C ILE A 81 -3.41 8.88 1.84
N PHE A 82 -2.54 9.28 2.77
CA PHE A 82 -2.90 10.32 3.71
C PHE A 82 -1.70 11.20 4.08
N ARG A 83 -2.02 12.39 4.56
CA ARG A 83 -1.06 13.35 5.08
C ARG A 83 -1.36 13.62 6.54
N HIS A 84 -0.32 13.64 7.35
CA HIS A 84 -0.38 13.95 8.77
C HIS A 84 0.42 15.22 9.07
N GLN A 85 -0.15 16.12 9.87
CA GLN A 85 0.57 17.28 10.38
C GLN A 85 1.31 16.87 11.66
N ALA A 86 2.65 16.84 11.63
CA ALA A 86 3.42 16.50 12.82
C ALA A 86 3.51 17.68 13.82
N ASN A 87 4.12 17.42 14.98
CA ASN A 87 4.25 18.41 16.06
C ASN A 87 5.08 19.64 15.67
N ASN A 88 5.96 19.51 14.68
CA ASN A 88 6.75 20.62 14.12
C ASN A 88 5.96 21.45 13.09
N ASN A 89 4.63 21.26 13.00
CA ASN A 89 3.72 21.87 12.02
C ASN A 89 4.00 21.51 10.55
N GLN A 90 4.97 20.64 10.26
CA GLN A 90 5.21 20.13 8.92
C GLN A 90 4.25 18.99 8.59
N TYR A 91 3.97 18.83 7.30
CA TYR A 91 3.11 17.77 6.81
C TYR A 91 3.96 16.65 6.20
N TYR A 92 3.66 15.42 6.62
CA TYR A 92 4.29 14.21 6.12
C TYR A 92 3.24 13.32 5.47
N THR A 93 3.60 12.72 4.34
CA THR A 93 2.70 11.89 3.55
C THR A 93 3.04 10.43 3.71
N PHE A 94 2.01 9.61 3.85
CA PHE A 94 2.13 8.18 4.09
C PHE A 94 1.17 7.39 3.20
N PHE A 95 1.53 6.13 2.98
CA PHE A 95 0.68 5.09 2.43
C PHE A 95 0.26 4.12 3.51
N VAL A 96 -0.94 3.55 3.36
CA VAL A 96 -1.32 2.30 4.02
C VAL A 96 -1.33 1.20 2.99
N PHE A 97 -0.62 0.12 3.26
CA PHE A 97 -0.52 -1.04 2.38
C PHE A 97 -1.30 -2.24 2.90
N ASN A 98 -1.94 -2.92 1.95
CA ASN A 98 -2.43 -4.28 2.09
C ASN A 98 -1.45 -5.21 1.38
N TRP A 99 -0.69 -5.97 2.16
CA TRP A 99 0.39 -6.83 1.67
C TRP A 99 -0.12 -8.11 1.03
N PHE A 100 0.52 -8.49 -0.07
CA PHE A 100 0.28 -9.78 -0.71
C PHE A 100 1.19 -10.85 -0.11
N GLN A 101 0.63 -12.03 0.10
CA GLN A 101 1.36 -13.25 0.44
C GLN A 101 1.27 -14.24 -0.73
N ALA A 102 2.39 -14.81 -1.12
CA ALA A 102 2.43 -15.84 -2.15
C ALA A 102 1.69 -17.10 -1.67
N THR A 103 0.87 -17.68 -2.53
CA THR A 103 0.17 -18.93 -2.21
C THR A 103 0.94 -20.18 -2.63
N ASN A 104 2.03 -20.01 -3.39
CA ASN A 104 2.75 -21.05 -4.12
C ASN A 104 1.90 -21.84 -5.13
N ASN A 105 0.70 -21.35 -5.45
CA ASN A 105 -0.16 -21.89 -6.50
C ASN A 105 -0.04 -21.03 -7.77
N LEU A 106 -0.31 -21.67 -8.90
CA LEU A 106 -0.40 -21.03 -10.20
C LEU A 106 -1.85 -21.06 -10.70
N ASP A 107 -2.24 -20.05 -11.46
CA ASP A 107 -3.45 -20.10 -12.27
C ASP A 107 -3.37 -21.25 -13.28
N ASN A 108 -4.43 -22.02 -13.42
CA ASN A 108 -4.43 -23.25 -14.22
C ASN A 108 -4.40 -23.00 -15.74
N ILE A 109 -4.62 -21.77 -16.19
CA ILE A 109 -4.69 -21.43 -17.62
C ILE A 109 -3.41 -20.71 -18.06
N LEU A 110 -3.04 -19.65 -17.34
CA LEU A 110 -1.93 -18.78 -17.70
C LEU A 110 -0.66 -19.06 -16.91
N GLU A 111 -0.69 -20.03 -15.98
CA GLU A 111 0.41 -20.38 -15.08
C GLU A 111 0.97 -19.16 -14.32
N CYS A 112 0.12 -18.16 -14.11
CA CYS A 112 0.47 -16.94 -13.41
C CYS A 112 0.41 -17.18 -11.90
N PRO A 113 1.38 -16.68 -11.11
CA PRO A 113 1.35 -16.85 -9.66
C PRO A 113 0.12 -16.25 -9.00
N ILE A 114 -0.45 -16.98 -8.04
CA ILE A 114 -1.59 -16.53 -7.22
C ILE A 114 -1.08 -16.02 -5.88
N TYR A 115 -1.60 -14.85 -5.49
CA TYR A 115 -1.32 -14.17 -4.23
C TYR A 115 -2.61 -13.89 -3.47
N HIS A 116 -2.54 -13.87 -2.14
CA HIS A 116 -3.63 -13.43 -1.28
C HIS A 116 -3.27 -12.13 -0.55
N ILE A 117 -4.21 -11.20 -0.43
CA ILE A 117 -4.04 -10.10 0.53
C ILE A 117 -4.09 -10.68 1.94
N GLN A 118 -3.03 -10.45 2.73
CA GLN A 118 -2.91 -10.91 4.11
C GLN A 118 -4.09 -10.43 4.97
N LYS A 119 -4.54 -11.25 5.91
CA LYS A 119 -5.51 -10.77 6.90
C LYS A 119 -4.87 -9.82 7.91
N PRO A 120 -5.62 -8.86 8.48
CA PRO A 120 -5.08 -7.96 9.49
C PRO A 120 -4.39 -8.66 10.66
N GLU A 121 -4.90 -9.83 11.07
CA GLU A 121 -4.38 -10.70 12.12
C GLU A 121 -3.18 -11.56 11.70
N GLU A 122 -2.95 -11.73 10.40
CA GLU A 122 -1.84 -12.49 9.81
C GLU A 122 -0.70 -11.58 9.34
N SER A 123 -0.95 -10.27 9.25
CA SER A 123 0.02 -9.33 8.70
C SER A 123 1.10 -9.02 9.73
N TYR A 124 2.24 -9.69 9.58
CA TYR A 124 3.46 -9.44 10.35
C TYR A 124 4.12 -8.10 9.99
N TRP A 125 3.69 -7.47 8.90
CA TRP A 125 4.36 -6.33 8.32
C TRP A 125 3.69 -5.03 8.76
N THR A 126 4.53 -4.02 9.02
CA THR A 126 4.07 -2.64 9.22
C THR A 126 3.16 -2.26 8.06
N LYS A 127 2.08 -1.52 8.33
CA LYS A 127 1.10 -1.14 7.29
C LYS A 127 1.32 0.27 6.78
N ILE A 128 1.96 1.14 7.57
CA ILE A 128 2.11 2.55 7.28
C ILE A 128 3.55 2.84 6.87
N PHE A 129 3.73 3.39 5.67
CA PHE A 129 5.04 3.75 5.13
C PHE A 129 5.06 5.19 4.65
N PRO A 130 6.16 5.92 4.83
CA PRO A 130 6.32 7.24 4.25
C PRO A 130 6.37 7.19 2.72
N ILE A 131 6.10 8.34 2.08
CA ILE A 131 6.03 8.47 0.63
C ILE A 131 7.31 8.04 -0.10
N ASN A 132 8.49 8.22 0.52
CA ASN A 132 9.79 7.91 -0.07
C ASN A 132 10.08 6.40 -0.16
N PHE A 133 9.20 5.54 0.37
CA PHE A 133 9.35 4.09 0.28
C PHE A 133 9.06 3.53 -1.13
N ILE A 134 8.43 4.34 -1.99
CA ILE A 134 8.24 4.00 -3.41
C ILE A 134 9.06 4.99 -4.24
N ASP A 135 10.21 4.52 -4.70
CA ASP A 135 11.23 5.27 -5.45
C ASP A 135 11.13 5.05 -6.98
N HIS A 136 10.61 3.91 -7.41
CA HIS A 136 10.44 3.53 -8.81
C HIS A 136 8.97 3.47 -9.25
N ALA A 137 8.71 3.80 -10.53
CA ALA A 137 7.38 3.77 -11.12
C ALA A 137 6.74 2.37 -10.99
N PRO A 138 5.47 2.27 -10.53
CA PRO A 138 4.84 0.96 -10.41
C PRO A 138 4.65 0.32 -11.78
N CYS A 139 5.19 -0.87 -11.93
CA CYS A 139 5.07 -1.68 -13.14
C CYS A 139 4.28 -2.98 -12.91
N VAL A 140 3.65 -3.14 -11.74
CA VAL A 140 2.98 -4.36 -11.33
C VAL A 140 1.48 -4.29 -11.56
N HIS A 141 0.95 -5.38 -12.10
CA HIS A 141 -0.45 -5.54 -12.44
C HIS A 141 -0.98 -6.79 -11.75
N PHE A 142 -2.02 -6.62 -10.93
CA PHE A 142 -2.77 -7.72 -10.34
C PHE A 142 -4.20 -7.70 -10.88
N VAL A 143 -4.74 -8.88 -11.10
CA VAL A 143 -6.14 -9.10 -11.45
C VAL A 143 -6.81 -9.82 -10.30
N HIS A 144 -8.00 -9.38 -9.89
CA HIS A 144 -8.76 -10.06 -8.85
C HIS A 144 -9.15 -11.45 -9.34
N ASN A 145 -8.80 -12.49 -8.58
CA ASN A 145 -9.08 -13.89 -8.91
C ASN A 145 -10.52 -14.23 -8.52
N CYS A 146 -11.47 -13.62 -9.23
CA CYS A 146 -12.89 -13.83 -9.08
C CYS A 146 -13.26 -15.31 -9.31
N THR A 147 -13.69 -16.03 -8.27
CA THR A 147 -14.40 -17.30 -8.47
C THR A 147 -15.82 -17.04 -8.98
N ASN A 148 -16.54 -18.08 -9.41
CA ASN A 148 -17.85 -18.01 -10.07
C ASN A 148 -18.93 -17.15 -9.35
N THR A 149 -18.72 -16.77 -8.09
CA THR A 149 -19.62 -15.91 -7.31
C THR A 149 -19.43 -14.41 -7.57
N CYS A 150 -18.30 -13.99 -8.16
CA CYS A 150 -17.93 -12.58 -8.30
C CYS A 150 -18.51 -11.86 -9.54
N THR A 151 -19.32 -12.54 -10.36
CA THR A 151 -19.90 -12.01 -11.60
C THR A 151 -21.11 -11.09 -11.39
N ILE A 152 -21.75 -11.16 -10.21
CA ILE A 152 -22.95 -10.37 -9.88
C ILE A 152 -22.69 -9.43 -8.67
N ARG A 153 -21.84 -9.86 -7.74
CA ARG A 153 -21.34 -9.07 -6.60
C ARG A 153 -19.91 -9.48 -6.32
N HIS A 154 -19.00 -8.52 -6.17
CA HIS A 154 -17.65 -8.85 -5.73
C HIS A 154 -17.72 -9.49 -4.35
N ASP A 155 -17.14 -10.68 -4.23
CA ASP A 155 -16.93 -11.31 -2.93
C ASP A 155 -15.78 -10.57 -2.23
N GLU A 156 -16.13 -9.68 -1.30
CA GLU A 156 -15.15 -8.94 -0.50
C GLU A 156 -14.33 -9.85 0.43
N THR A 157 -14.76 -11.09 0.66
CA THR A 157 -13.98 -12.10 1.39
C THR A 157 -12.91 -12.75 0.52
N ASN A 158 -13.11 -12.73 -0.80
CA ASN A 158 -12.14 -13.24 -1.76
C ASN A 158 -10.97 -12.26 -1.89
N ARG A 159 -9.88 -12.60 -1.21
CA ARG A 159 -8.62 -11.84 -1.21
C ARG A 159 -7.62 -12.34 -2.23
N SER A 160 -8.04 -13.18 -3.17
CA SER A 160 -7.17 -13.82 -4.14
C SER A 160 -6.96 -12.96 -5.38
N TYR A 161 -5.71 -12.85 -5.82
CA TYR A 161 -5.30 -12.08 -6.98
C TYR A 161 -4.26 -12.85 -7.78
N ILE A 162 -4.31 -12.71 -9.11
CA ILE A 162 -3.34 -13.27 -10.04
C ILE A 162 -2.34 -12.17 -10.39
N LEU A 163 -1.04 -12.46 -10.25
CA LEU A 163 0.02 -11.59 -10.75
C LEU A 163 0.02 -11.64 -12.28
N ASN A 164 -0.50 -10.58 -12.90
CA ASN A 164 -0.77 -10.54 -14.32
C ASN A 164 0.49 -10.19 -15.12
N LYS A 165 1.24 -11.22 -15.49
CA LYS A 165 2.44 -11.10 -16.32
C LYS A 165 2.16 -10.76 -17.79
N PHE A 166 0.91 -10.93 -18.23
CA PHE A 166 0.50 -10.77 -19.64
C PHE A 166 -0.37 -9.53 -19.88
N TYR A 167 -0.58 -8.69 -18.86
CA TYR A 167 -1.34 -7.44 -18.93
C TYR A 167 -2.78 -7.59 -19.49
N TYR A 168 -3.42 -8.74 -19.31
CA TYR A 168 -4.81 -8.95 -19.72
C TYR A 168 -5.80 -8.28 -18.76
N ASN A 169 -7.01 -7.98 -19.22
CA ASN A 169 -8.12 -7.64 -18.34
C ASN A 169 -9.00 -8.88 -18.17
N ALA A 170 -9.29 -9.29 -16.93
CA ALA A 170 -10.33 -10.29 -16.72
C ALA A 170 -11.69 -9.69 -17.16
N VAL A 171 -12.45 -10.48 -17.90
CA VAL A 171 -13.81 -10.16 -18.38
C VAL A 171 -14.83 -10.87 -17.51
#